data_AF-A0A1G2YHL6-F1
#
_entry.id   AF-A0A1G2YHL6-F1
#
_cell.length_a   1.000
_cell.length_b   1.000
_cell.length_c   1.000
_cell.angle_alpha   90.00
_cell.angle_beta   90.00
_cell.angle_gamma   90.00
#
_symmetry.space_group_name_H-M   'P 1'
#
loop_
_entity.id
_entity.type
_entity.pdbx_description
1 polymer ?
#
loop_
_entity_poly.entity_id
_entity_poly.type
_entity_poly.pdbx_seq_one_letter_code
_entity_poly.pdbx_strand_id
1 'polypeptide(L)'
;MESGKRKISGCEKDEASAQLLQKLQGQLHSNNASIRRRAAFNLSWLQEDGLAVLKNILVGNFPVTSKNAAAYGLRKMQGRMKKMALEVLTQGLKEHNSATSEICRNALLLLGQEIPAEFLPKRKPVRKSNIREIPRKNRPGRTIGTRRTRNS
;
A
#
# COMPACT_ATOMS: atom_id res chain seq x y z
N MET A 1 38.13 -25.01 22.62
CA MET A 1 37.99 -23.59 22.24
C MET A 1 36.62 -23.13 22.71
N GLU A 2 36.56 -22.53 23.90
CA GLU A 2 35.30 -22.14 24.54
C GLU A 2 34.68 -20.88 23.94
N SER A 3 33.35 -20.89 23.96
CA SER A 3 32.42 -20.01 23.26
C SER A 3 32.32 -18.62 23.91
N GLY A 4 32.89 -17.60 23.27
CA GLY A 4 32.70 -16.20 23.65
C GLY A 4 31.37 -15.62 23.16
N LYS A 5 30.22 -16.09 23.69
CA LYS A 5 28.93 -15.42 23.49
C LYS A 5 28.92 -14.13 24.32
N ARG A 6 29.36 -13.01 23.72
CA ARG A 6 29.24 -11.67 24.31
C ARG A 6 27.75 -11.43 24.62
N LYS A 7 27.40 -11.36 25.92
CA LYS A 7 26.08 -10.94 26.37
C LYS A 7 25.97 -9.45 26.06
N ILE A 8 25.39 -9.13 24.91
CA ILE A 8 25.03 -7.77 24.52
C ILE A 8 24.10 -7.25 25.63
N SER A 9 24.50 -6.15 26.27
CA SER A 9 23.80 -5.54 27.41
C SER A 9 22.43 -4.99 26.98
N GLY A 10 21.52 -4.77 27.93
CA GLY A 10 20.17 -4.26 27.63
C GLY A 10 20.20 -2.94 26.83
N CYS A 11 21.08 -2.01 27.21
CA CYS A 11 21.22 -0.71 26.54
C CYS A 11 21.67 -0.81 25.07
N GLU A 12 22.59 -1.71 24.74
CA GLU A 12 23.06 -1.88 23.36
C GLU A 12 21.96 -2.41 22.43
N LYS A 13 21.01 -3.19 22.97
CA LYS A 13 19.84 -3.67 22.21
C LYS A 13 18.84 -2.56 21.96
N ASP A 14 18.63 -1.68 22.94
CA ASP A 14 17.71 -0.56 22.82
C ASP A 14 18.24 0.46 21.80
N GLU A 15 19.55 0.73 21.81
CA GLU A 15 20.20 1.60 20.84
C GLU A 15 20.16 1.03 19.42
N ALA A 16 20.46 -0.26 19.25
CA ALA A 16 20.36 -0.92 17.95
C ALA A 16 18.91 -0.90 17.42
N SER A 17 17.93 -1.03 18.30
CA SER A 17 16.50 -0.96 17.95
C SER A 17 16.11 0.47 17.52
N ALA A 18 16.58 1.49 18.24
CA ALA A 18 16.35 2.88 17.89
C ALA A 18 16.97 3.23 16.52
N GLN A 19 18.21 2.79 16.26
CA GLN A 19 18.87 2.98 14.96
C GLN A 19 18.12 2.27 13.83
N LEU A 20 17.62 1.05 14.07
CA LEU A 20 16.81 0.33 13.10
C LEU A 20 15.51 1.08 12.78
N LEU A 21 14.81 1.58 13.81
CA LEU A 21 13.58 2.35 13.62
C LEU A 21 13.83 3.62 12.82
N GLN A 22 14.89 4.37 13.14
CA GLN A 22 15.26 5.58 12.41
C GLN A 22 15.60 5.27 10.94
N LYS A 23 16.32 4.18 10.68
CA LYS A 23 16.62 3.71 9.32
C LYS A 23 15.35 3.37 8.54
N LEU A 24 14.44 2.60 9.14
CA LEU A 24 13.18 2.22 8.49
C LEU A 24 12.29 3.45 8.23
N GLN A 25 12.27 4.40 9.16
CA GLN A 25 11.57 5.67 8.99
C GLN A 25 12.16 6.49 7.83
N GLY A 26 13.48 6.59 7.72
CA GLY A 26 14.12 7.22 6.56
C GLY A 26 13.75 6.52 5.24
N GLN A 27 13.72 5.19 5.24
CA GLN A 27 13.33 4.41 4.06
C GLN A 27 11.87 4.60 3.63
N LEU A 28 10.95 4.92 4.56
CA LEU A 28 9.57 5.29 4.23
C LEU A 28 9.45 6.59 3.43
N HIS A 29 10.48 7.43 3.43
CA HIS A 29 10.55 8.67 2.68
C HIS A 29 11.39 8.55 1.40
N SER A 30 11.94 7.37 1.11
CA SER A 30 12.69 7.13 -0.13
C SER A 30 11.80 7.36 -1.35
N ASN A 31 12.36 7.86 -2.46
CA ASN A 31 11.65 7.97 -3.74
C ASN A 31 11.30 6.61 -4.35
N ASN A 32 11.97 5.53 -3.94
CA ASN A 32 11.73 4.18 -4.45
C ASN A 32 10.55 3.48 -3.74
N ALA A 33 9.52 3.14 -4.50
CA ALA A 33 8.31 2.49 -3.97
C ALA A 33 8.57 1.14 -3.31
N SER A 34 9.49 0.33 -3.85
CA SER A 34 9.86 -0.97 -3.29
C SER A 34 10.55 -0.82 -1.94
N ILE A 35 11.43 0.17 -1.81
CA ILE A 35 12.11 0.49 -0.54
C ILE A 35 11.07 0.91 0.51
N ARG A 36 10.15 1.83 0.16
CA ARG A 36 9.09 2.26 1.09
C ARG A 36 8.22 1.09 1.56
N ARG A 37 7.75 0.24 0.65
CA ARG A 37 6.90 -0.91 1.01
C ARG A 37 7.64 -1.93 1.87
N ARG A 38 8.92 -2.22 1.56
CA ARG A 38 9.75 -3.13 2.37
C ARG A 38 9.96 -2.57 3.77
N ALA A 39 10.24 -1.27 3.89
CA ALA A 39 10.36 -0.62 5.19
C ALA A 39 9.05 -0.68 6.00
N ALA A 40 7.91 -0.39 5.36
CA ALA A 40 6.60 -0.51 5.98
C ALA A 40 6.28 -1.94 6.45
N PHE A 41 6.65 -2.95 5.64
CA PHE A 41 6.50 -4.35 6.00
C PHE A 41 7.38 -4.70 7.21
N ASN A 42 8.65 -4.28 7.22
CA ASN A 42 9.53 -4.55 8.36
C ASN A 42 9.00 -3.89 9.64
N LEU A 43 8.48 -2.65 9.55
CA LEU A 43 7.84 -1.98 10.68
C LEU A 43 6.60 -2.74 11.18
N SER A 44 5.88 -3.47 10.33
CA SER A 44 4.73 -4.27 10.78
C SER A 44 5.10 -5.44 11.69
N TRP A 45 6.39 -5.76 11.81
CA TRP A 45 6.92 -6.81 12.69
C TRP A 45 7.42 -6.25 14.02
N LEU A 46 7.62 -4.93 14.11
CA LEU A 46 8.10 -4.22 15.31
C LEU A 46 6.97 -3.82 16.27
N GLN A 47 5.83 -4.52 16.19
CA GLN A 47 4.67 -4.37 17.08
C GLN A 47 4.32 -2.91 17.42
N GLU A 48 4.32 -2.52 18.70
CA GLU A 48 3.99 -1.18 19.19
C GLU A 48 4.84 -0.07 18.57
N ASP A 49 6.17 -0.26 18.51
CA ASP A 49 7.07 0.75 17.96
C ASP A 49 6.80 0.95 16.47
N GLY A 50 6.61 -0.17 15.77
CA GLY A 50 6.20 -0.17 14.37
C GLY A 50 4.85 0.51 14.15
N LEU A 51 3.86 0.20 14.99
CA LEU A 51 2.54 0.82 14.93
C LEU A 51 2.62 2.33 15.14
N ALA A 52 3.39 2.79 16.13
CA ALA A 52 3.55 4.19 16.44
C ALA A 52 4.14 4.96 15.26
N VAL A 53 5.19 4.43 14.63
CA VAL A 53 5.80 5.04 13.43
C VAL A 53 4.82 5.09 12.26
N LEU A 54 4.14 3.98 11.96
CA LEU A 54 3.21 3.91 10.84
C LEU A 54 1.99 4.83 11.06
N LYS A 55 1.45 4.89 12.28
CA LYS A 55 0.37 5.81 12.66
C LYS A 55 0.78 7.27 12.47
N ASN A 56 1.95 7.64 12.99
CA ASN A 56 2.48 9.00 12.85
C ASN A 56 2.61 9.39 11.38
N ILE A 57 3.14 8.51 10.54
CA ILE A 57 3.31 8.80 9.11
C ILE A 57 1.96 8.91 8.38
N LEU A 58 0.99 8.07 8.72
CA LEU A 58 -0.32 8.06 8.08
C LEU A 58 -1.13 9.34 8.36
N VAL A 59 -1.14 9.78 9.62
CA VAL A 59 -1.94 10.93 10.09
C VAL A 59 -1.18 12.24 9.96
N GLY A 60 0.15 12.21 10.06
CA GLY A 60 1.00 13.39 9.98
C GLY A 60 1.06 14.04 8.60
N ASN A 61 1.81 15.14 8.52
CA ASN A 61 2.02 15.89 7.28
C ASN A 61 3.13 15.28 6.41
N PHE A 62 2.86 14.08 5.88
CA PHE A 62 3.78 13.36 5.00
C PHE A 62 3.23 13.22 3.58
N PRO A 63 4.12 13.02 2.57
CA PRO A 63 3.69 12.75 1.21
C PRO A 63 2.75 11.55 1.10
N VAL A 64 1.82 11.61 0.16
CA VAL A 64 0.84 10.55 -0.14
C VAL A 64 1.52 9.19 -0.37
N THR A 65 2.72 9.19 -0.95
CA THR A 65 3.53 7.98 -1.20
C THR A 65 4.01 7.30 0.07
N SER A 66 4.39 8.07 1.10
CA SER A 66 4.78 7.58 2.42
C SER A 66 3.56 7.12 3.22
N LYS A 67 2.45 7.88 3.16
CA LYS A 67 1.16 7.49 3.76
C LYS A 67 0.63 6.16 3.21
N ASN A 68 0.71 5.96 1.89
CA ASN A 68 0.34 4.70 1.25
C ASN A 68 1.21 3.53 1.73
N ALA A 69 2.51 3.75 1.89
CA ALA A 69 3.40 2.74 2.45
C ALA A 69 3.04 2.44 3.91
N ALA A 70 2.77 3.48 4.72
CA ALA A 70 2.36 3.30 6.10
C ALA A 70 1.06 2.47 6.23
N ALA A 71 0.05 2.79 5.42
CA ALA A 71 -1.19 2.03 5.35
C ALA A 71 -0.96 0.57 4.90
N TYR A 72 -0.01 0.34 3.98
CA TYR A 72 0.41 -1.02 3.62
C TYR A 72 1.00 -1.78 4.81
N GLY A 73 1.87 -1.14 5.60
CA GLY A 73 2.43 -1.73 6.83
C GLY A 73 1.35 -2.06 7.87
N LEU A 74 0.41 -1.15 8.11
CA LEU A 74 -0.71 -1.37 9.04
C LEU A 74 -1.55 -2.58 8.65
N ARG A 75 -1.82 -2.77 7.36
CA ARG A 75 -2.53 -3.97 6.85
C ARG A 75 -1.77 -5.28 7.08
N LYS A 76 -0.45 -5.22 7.25
CA LYS A 76 0.43 -6.37 7.45
C LYS A 76 0.70 -6.66 8.92
N MET A 77 0.17 -5.85 9.84
CA MET A 77 0.18 -6.14 11.27
C MET A 77 -0.59 -7.43 11.57
N GLN A 78 -0.10 -8.20 12.53
CA GLN A 78 -0.65 -9.49 12.92
C GLN A 78 -0.91 -9.58 14.43
N GLY A 79 -1.63 -10.61 14.85
CA GLY A 79 -1.96 -10.85 16.26
C GLY A 79 -2.71 -9.69 16.91
N ARG A 80 -2.34 -9.33 18.14
CA ARG A 80 -2.94 -8.20 18.88
C ARG A 80 -2.83 -6.87 18.14
N MET A 81 -1.76 -6.67 17.38
CA MET A 81 -1.50 -5.42 16.66
C MET A 81 -2.42 -5.22 15.46
N LYS A 82 -3.03 -6.30 14.95
CA LYS A 82 -4.02 -6.20 13.87
C LYS A 82 -5.24 -5.37 14.31
N LYS A 83 -5.73 -5.58 15.53
CA LYS A 83 -6.88 -4.82 16.06
C LYS A 83 -6.54 -3.33 16.20
N MET A 84 -5.37 -3.04 16.78
CA MET A 84 -4.87 -1.66 16.92
C MET A 84 -4.67 -0.99 15.54
N ALA A 85 -4.15 -1.71 14.56
CA ALA A 85 -3.98 -1.20 13.21
C ALA A 85 -5.33 -0.90 12.53
N LEU A 86 -6.34 -1.75 12.74
CA LEU A 86 -7.70 -1.50 12.27
C LEU A 86 -8.30 -0.25 12.93
N GLU A 87 -8.12 -0.08 14.24
CA GLU A 87 -8.58 1.12 14.95
C GLU A 87 -7.93 2.39 14.40
N VAL A 88 -6.63 2.36 14.12
CA VAL A 88 -5.92 3.49 13.48
C VAL A 88 -6.48 3.80 12.09
N LEU A 89 -6.73 2.77 11.27
CA LEU A 89 -7.32 2.98 9.94
C LEU A 89 -8.75 3.53 10.01
N THR A 90 -9.56 3.05 10.96
CA THR A 90 -10.92 3.55 11.17
C THR A 90 -10.93 4.99 11.70
N GLN A 91 -10.04 5.34 12.62
CA GLN A 91 -9.84 6.72 13.07
C GLN A 91 -9.42 7.63 11.91
N GLY A 92 -8.54 7.14 11.04
CA GLY A 92 -8.09 7.86 9.86
C GLY A 92 -9.19 8.18 8.84
N LEU A 93 -10.35 7.52 8.89
CA LEU A 93 -11.51 7.90 8.08
C LEU A 93 -12.12 9.24 8.50
N LYS A 94 -11.98 9.60 9.78
CA LYS A 94 -12.54 10.82 10.38
C LYS A 94 -11.60 12.03 10.25
N GLU A 95 -10.40 11.83 9.69
CA GLU A 95 -9.43 12.89 9.50
C GLU A 95 -9.90 13.92 8.47
N HIS A 96 -9.59 15.20 8.73
CA HIS A 96 -9.93 16.30 7.82
C HIS A 96 -9.16 16.20 6.49
N ASN A 97 -7.98 15.57 6.50
CA ASN A 97 -7.18 15.38 5.30
C ASN A 97 -7.80 14.32 4.39
N SER A 98 -8.36 14.76 3.25
CA SER A 98 -9.00 13.90 2.26
C SER A 98 -8.09 12.79 1.72
N ALA A 99 -6.78 13.06 1.59
CA ALA A 99 -5.84 12.05 1.14
C ALA A 99 -5.64 10.95 2.20
N THR A 100 -5.54 11.33 3.48
CA THR A 100 -5.43 10.35 4.57
C THR A 100 -6.70 9.50 4.67
N SER A 101 -7.88 10.13 4.63
CA SER A 101 -9.15 9.39 4.72
C SER A 101 -9.35 8.45 3.54
N GLU A 102 -9.00 8.85 2.32
CA GLU A 102 -9.06 7.98 1.13
C GLU A 102 -8.10 6.79 1.23
N ILE A 103 -6.87 7.01 1.70
CA ILE A 103 -5.88 5.93 1.89
C ILE A 103 -6.37 4.93 2.94
N CYS A 104 -6.86 5.41 4.09
CA CYS A 104 -7.39 4.58 5.16
C CYS A 104 -8.56 3.72 4.69
N ARG A 105 -9.48 4.35 3.97
CA ARG A 105 -10.62 3.69 3.32
C ARG A 105 -10.18 2.61 2.34
N ASN A 106 -9.25 2.91 1.43
CA ASN A 106 -8.71 1.91 0.50
C ASN A 106 -8.03 0.75 1.24
N ALA A 107 -7.33 1.03 2.33
CA ALA A 107 -6.69 0.01 3.13
C ALA A 107 -7.69 -0.93 3.82
N LEU A 108 -8.78 -0.39 4.38
CA LEU A 108 -9.88 -1.16 4.99
C LEU A 108 -10.61 -2.03 3.97
N LEU A 109 -10.90 -1.50 2.76
CA LEU A 109 -11.50 -2.29 1.67
C LEU A 109 -10.63 -3.50 1.30
N LEU A 110 -9.31 -3.29 1.23
CA LEU A 110 -8.36 -4.36 0.90
C LEU A 110 -8.15 -5.36 2.06
N LEU A 111 -8.66 -5.07 3.25
CA LEU A 111 -8.75 -6.00 4.38
C LEU A 111 -10.14 -6.68 4.47
N GLY A 112 -11.05 -6.38 3.55
CA GLY A 112 -12.43 -6.88 3.57
C GLY A 112 -13.24 -6.38 4.77
N GLN A 113 -12.88 -5.22 5.35
CA GLN A 113 -13.63 -4.65 6.45
C GLN A 113 -14.87 -3.91 5.95
N GLU A 114 -15.96 -4.00 6.72
CA GLU A 114 -17.14 -3.18 6.47
C GLU A 114 -16.81 -1.72 6.78
N ILE A 115 -16.94 -0.88 5.75
CA ILE A 115 -16.76 0.56 5.88
C ILE A 115 -18.15 1.19 5.96
N PRO A 116 -18.41 2.09 6.94
CA PRO A 116 -19.68 2.79 7.01
C PRO A 116 -20.03 3.47 5.68
N ALA A 117 -21.31 3.40 5.30
CA ALA A 117 -21.77 3.86 3.98
C ALA A 117 -21.43 5.33 3.69
N GLU A 118 -21.31 6.16 4.72
CA GLU A 118 -20.91 7.56 4.62
C GLU A 118 -19.49 7.75 4.06
N PHE A 119 -18.59 6.79 4.28
CA PHE A 119 -17.24 6.80 3.73
C PHE A 119 -17.13 6.01 2.42
N LEU A 120 -18.21 5.38 1.93
CA LEU A 120 -18.22 4.70 0.63
C LEU A 120 -18.06 5.69 -0.53
N PRO A 121 -17.43 5.30 -1.66
CA PRO A 121 -17.23 6.25 -2.73
C PRO A 121 -18.61 6.41 -3.35
N LYS A 122 -19.19 7.61 -3.26
CA LYS A 122 -20.40 7.91 -4.02
C LYS A 122 -20.06 7.62 -5.47
N ARG A 123 -20.66 6.56 -6.06
CA ARG A 123 -20.49 6.24 -7.47
C ARG A 123 -20.84 7.51 -8.23
N LYS A 124 -19.83 8.22 -8.76
CA LYS A 124 -20.09 9.30 -9.70
C LYS A 124 -20.88 8.65 -10.83
N PRO A 125 -22.06 9.15 -11.21
CA PRO A 125 -22.75 8.61 -12.36
C PRO A 125 -21.74 8.68 -13.50
N VAL A 126 -21.41 7.52 -14.06
CA VAL A 126 -20.57 7.43 -15.25
C VAL A 126 -21.30 8.26 -16.28
N ARG A 127 -20.87 9.51 -16.49
CA ARG A 127 -21.27 10.26 -17.67
C ARG A 127 -20.78 9.38 -18.81
N LYS A 128 -21.71 8.73 -19.50
CA LYS A 128 -21.43 7.95 -20.70
C LYS A 128 -20.58 8.88 -21.57
N SER A 129 -19.27 8.63 -21.60
CA SER A 129 -18.43 9.20 -22.63
C SER A 129 -19.03 8.64 -23.91
N ASN A 130 -19.70 9.50 -24.68
CA ASN A 130 -20.16 9.16 -26.01
C ASN A 130 -18.89 8.78 -26.78
N ILE A 131 -18.59 7.48 -26.81
CA ILE A 131 -17.64 6.89 -27.74
C ILE A 131 -18.29 7.14 -29.09
N ARG A 132 -17.95 8.27 -29.71
CA ARG A 132 -18.25 8.50 -31.12
C ARG A 132 -17.59 7.35 -31.86
N GLU A 133 -18.40 6.46 -32.40
CA GLU A 133 -17.96 5.46 -33.35
C GLU A 133 -17.07 6.14 -34.38
N ILE A 134 -15.80 5.75 -34.44
CA ILE A 134 -14.91 6.16 -35.49
C ILE A 134 -15.47 5.52 -36.77
N PRO A 135 -15.91 6.29 -37.78
CA PRO A 135 -16.40 5.71 -39.02
C PRO A 135 -15.27 4.90 -39.65
N ARG A 136 -15.45 3.57 -39.73
CA ARG A 136 -14.50 2.69 -40.42
C ARG A 136 -14.58 2.95 -41.92
N LYS A 137 -13.86 3.97 -42.40
CA LYS A 137 -13.65 4.17 -43.83
C LYS A 137 -12.56 3.20 -44.31
N ASN A 138 -13.01 2.20 -45.06
CA ASN A 138 -12.27 1.36 -46.01
C ASN A 138 -10.94 0.73 -45.52
N ARG A 139 -11.02 -0.52 -45.06
CA ARG A 139 -9.93 -1.50 -45.28
C ARG A 139 -10.35 -2.43 -46.42
N PRO A 140 -9.64 -2.46 -47.56
CA PRO A 140 -9.94 -3.41 -48.62
C PRO A 140 -9.64 -4.84 -48.13
N GLY A 141 -10.60 -5.73 -48.37
CA GLY A 141 -10.54 -7.13 -47.98
C GLY A 141 -9.35 -7.85 -48.61
N ARG A 142 -8.55 -8.51 -47.78
CA ARG A 142 -7.51 -9.41 -48.24
C ARG A 142 -8.17 -10.77 -48.52
N THR A 143 -8.55 -10.97 -49.78
CA THR A 143 -9.08 -12.24 -50.29
C THR A 143 -8.03 -13.34 -50.09
N ILE A 144 -8.34 -14.32 -49.25
CA ILE A 144 -7.54 -15.54 -49.08
C ILE A 144 -7.85 -16.44 -50.28
N GLY A 145 -6.97 -16.42 -51.29
CA GLY A 145 -7.02 -17.35 -52.42
C GLY A 145 -6.31 -18.65 -52.06
N THR A 146 -7.06 -19.67 -51.66
CA THR A 146 -6.59 -21.06 -51.67
C THR A 146 -6.50 -21.55 -53.11
N ARG A 147 -5.30 -21.64 -53.67
CA ARG A 147 -5.04 -22.41 -54.91
C ARG A 147 -4.39 -23.73 -54.52
N ARG A 148 -5.21 -24.79 -54.48
CA ARG A 148 -4.75 -26.18 -54.60
C ARG A 148 -4.22 -26.37 -56.02
N THR A 149 -2.93 -26.67 -56.17
CA THR A 149 -2.37 -27.21 -57.40
C THR A 149 -2.34 -28.73 -57.30
N ARG A 150 -2.87 -29.38 -58.34
CA ARG A 150 -2.80 -30.82 -58.62
C ARG A 150 -1.87 -31.01 -59.83
N ASN A 151 -1.25 -32.19 -59.91
CA ASN A 151 -0.36 -32.76 -60.95
C ASN A 151 1.12 -32.77 -60.49
N SER A 152 1.86 -33.87 -60.62
CA SER A 152 1.71 -35.08 -61.44
C SER A 152 1.98 -36.36 -60.67
#